data_AF-A0A972DQD7-F1
#
_entry.id   AF-A0A972DQD7-F1
#
_cell.length_a   1.000
_cell.length_b   1.000
_cell.length_c   1.000
_cell.angle_alpha   90.00
_cell.angle_beta   90.00
_cell.angle_gamma   90.00
#
_symmetry.space_group_name_H-M   'P 1'
#
loop_
_entity.id
_entity.type
_entity.pdbx_description
1 polymer ?
#
loop_
_entity_poly.entity_id
_entity_poly.type
_entity_poly.pdbx_seq_one_letter_code
_entity_poly.pdbx_strand_id
1 'polypeptide(L)'
;MSEHDETLRKALEENARLRSEREESLRQGASAEYSAHLRAAERIYWIYALACVALGVSAINSFFFAPGFDTKTMIGCAVVILVIYATTVLMKLWFAVAAMKMSVLKDMKLLRLEVARLAEAVGVERPAEPLVKYEPLRGASKRERWLWLAACVVVAMAISSWTGQELGGASGKVVDATTVTLAADGSATTVTEIEHPYYSRLLVSRQFPFFAPKGTRIRFLDPWGRDLPIKVIETGGHTRHEVTLTDPVFANGMMRYSRISETPSAATRQDGVWTYKNDIMYSKPENWFTITVCLPKGAKLVSAEPSPSLEFEQDGRTAVQFRGTRQKNERFAYSVKYELQEK
;
A
#
# COMPACT_ATOMS: atom_id res chain seq x y z
N MET A 1 -87.85 23.99 7.70
CA MET A 1 -86.39 24.14 7.55
C MET A 1 -86.17 25.16 6.47
N SER A 2 -85.49 26.25 6.80
CA SER A 2 -85.39 27.43 5.96
C SER A 2 -84.22 27.32 4.97
N GLU A 3 -84.33 27.95 3.81
CA GLU A 3 -83.27 28.05 2.80
C GLU A 3 -81.92 28.54 3.40
N HIS A 4 -82.00 29.30 4.49
CA HIS A 4 -80.88 29.77 5.29
C HIS A 4 -80.10 28.62 5.96
N ASP A 5 -80.79 27.60 6.46
CA ASP A 5 -80.17 26.44 7.12
C ASP A 5 -79.36 25.59 6.11
N GLU A 6 -79.84 25.47 4.87
CA GLU A 6 -79.11 24.78 3.80
C GLU A 6 -77.88 25.56 3.33
N THR A 7 -77.97 26.89 3.25
CA THR A 7 -76.81 27.73 2.92
C THR A 7 -75.73 27.69 4.00
N LEU A 8 -76.13 27.70 5.28
CA LEU A 8 -75.23 27.54 6.42
C LEU A 8 -74.55 26.17 6.41
N ARG A 9 -75.31 25.11 6.11
CA ARG A 9 -74.77 23.75 6.03
C ARG A 9 -73.75 23.60 4.90
N LYS A 10 -74.04 24.14 3.72
CA LYS A 10 -73.09 24.14 2.58
C LYS A 10 -71.84 24.95 2.89
N ALA A 11 -71.97 26.13 3.50
CA ALA A 11 -70.83 26.95 3.90
C ALA A 11 -69.95 26.25 4.95
N LEU A 12 -70.56 25.52 5.89
CA LEU A 12 -69.83 24.73 6.89
C LEU A 12 -69.11 23.52 6.27
N GLU A 13 -69.75 22.82 5.34
CA GLU A 13 -69.14 21.69 4.61
C GLU A 13 -67.97 22.16 3.71
N GLU A 14 -68.11 23.31 3.04
CA GLU A 14 -67.06 23.91 2.22
C GLU A 14 -65.88 24.40 3.07
N ASN A 15 -66.15 25.02 4.22
CA ASN A 15 -65.11 25.43 5.18
C ASN A 15 -64.38 24.21 5.78
N ALA A 16 -65.11 23.14 6.10
CA ALA A 16 -64.53 21.88 6.57
C ALA A 16 -63.63 21.23 5.50
N ARG A 17 -64.04 21.26 4.23
CA ARG A 17 -63.26 20.72 3.10
C ARG A 17 -61.98 21.52 2.85
N LEU A 18 -62.08 22.85 2.80
CA LEU A 18 -60.92 23.74 2.62
C LEU A 18 -59.90 23.59 3.76
N ARG A 19 -60.39 23.36 4.99
CA ARG A 19 -59.52 23.05 6.15
C ARG A 19 -58.82 21.70 5.98
N SER A 20 -59.53 20.65 5.56
CA SER A 20 -58.91 19.34 5.33
C SER A 20 -57.84 19.37 4.23
N GLU A 21 -58.09 20.07 3.12
CA GLU A 21 -57.13 20.21 2.02
C GLU A 21 -55.90 21.03 2.46
N ARG A 22 -56.09 22.09 3.26
CA ARG A 22 -55.00 22.87 3.83
C ARG A 22 -54.16 22.06 4.84
N GLU A 23 -54.79 21.26 5.69
CA GLU A 23 -54.08 20.36 6.61
C GLU A 23 -53.28 19.29 5.88
N GLU A 24 -53.84 18.68 4.84
CA GLU A 24 -53.14 17.70 4.01
C GLU A 24 -51.93 18.33 3.29
N SER A 25 -52.09 19.55 2.77
CA SER A 25 -50.99 20.27 2.11
C SER A 25 -49.84 20.61 3.08
N LEU A 26 -50.15 21.05 4.31
CA LEU A 26 -49.16 21.32 5.35
C LEU A 26 -48.46 20.03 5.83
N ARG A 27 -49.18 18.90 5.89
CA ARG A 27 -48.61 17.58 6.23
C ARG A 27 -47.70 17.05 5.12
N GLN A 28 -48.09 17.20 3.86
CA GLN A 28 -47.24 16.84 2.71
C GLN A 28 -45.98 17.71 2.66
N GLY A 29 -46.10 19.01 2.90
CA GLY A 29 -44.96 19.93 3.00
C GLY A 29 -43.96 19.55 4.09
N ALA A 30 -44.43 19.31 5.31
CA ALA A 30 -43.57 18.94 6.43
C ALA A 30 -42.90 17.56 6.23
N SER A 31 -43.65 16.56 5.75
CA SER A 31 -43.07 15.23 5.48
C SER A 31 -42.05 15.25 4.34
N ALA A 32 -42.27 16.06 3.31
CA ALA A 32 -41.33 16.26 2.22
C ALA A 32 -40.02 16.90 2.70
N GLU A 33 -40.10 17.95 3.52
CA GLU A 33 -38.93 18.64 4.10
C GLU A 33 -38.08 17.69 4.97
N TYR A 34 -38.71 16.94 5.88
CA TYR A 34 -38.02 15.94 6.70
C TYR A 34 -37.37 14.83 5.88
N SER A 35 -38.04 14.36 4.83
CA SER A 35 -37.49 13.35 3.92
C SER A 35 -36.30 13.86 3.11
N ALA A 36 -36.31 15.14 2.71
CA ALA A 36 -35.25 15.78 1.95
C ALA A 36 -33.97 15.93 2.79
N HIS A 37 -34.10 16.38 4.04
CA HIS A 37 -32.97 16.46 4.98
C HIS A 37 -32.35 15.08 5.25
N LEU A 38 -33.18 14.05 5.41
CA LEU A 38 -32.71 12.69 5.68
C LEU A 38 -31.98 12.10 4.46
N ARG A 39 -32.46 12.38 3.23
CA ARG A 39 -31.76 12.00 1.99
C ARG A 39 -30.43 12.72 1.80
N ALA A 40 -30.36 14.02 2.13
CA ALA A 40 -29.12 14.79 2.05
C ALA A 40 -28.07 14.26 3.03
N ALA A 41 -28.45 13.99 4.28
CA ALA A 41 -27.58 13.37 5.26
C ALA A 41 -27.11 11.96 4.84
N GLU A 42 -28.00 11.16 4.24
CA GLU A 42 -27.66 9.83 3.73
C GLU A 42 -26.68 9.89 2.55
N ARG A 43 -26.77 10.89 1.67
CA ARG A 43 -25.79 11.08 0.58
C ARG A 43 -24.41 11.47 1.09
N ILE A 44 -24.35 12.37 2.08
CA ILE A 44 -23.08 12.76 2.72
C ILE A 44 -22.43 11.54 3.38
N TYR A 45 -23.23 10.69 4.03
CA TYR A 45 -22.78 9.41 4.58
C TYR A 45 -22.14 8.51 3.51
N TRP A 46 -22.79 8.34 2.35
CA TRP A 46 -22.27 7.49 1.28
C TRP A 46 -20.98 8.05 0.66
N ILE A 47 -20.87 9.38 0.51
CA ILE A 47 -19.63 10.03 0.05
C ILE A 47 -18.49 9.74 1.03
N TYR A 48 -18.76 9.87 2.33
CA TYR A 48 -17.76 9.57 3.37
C TYR A 48 -17.39 8.07 3.36
N ALA A 49 -18.36 7.19 3.16
CA ALA A 49 -18.12 5.75 3.05
C ALA A 49 -17.19 5.42 1.86
N LEU A 50 -17.33 6.09 0.72
CA LEU A 50 -16.41 5.94 -0.42
C LEU A 50 -14.97 6.32 -0.05
N ALA A 51 -14.79 7.44 0.65
CA ALA A 51 -13.47 7.88 1.11
C ALA A 51 -12.86 6.87 2.11
N CYS A 52 -13.65 6.35 3.04
CA CYS A 52 -13.22 5.32 3.98
C CYS A 52 -12.82 4.01 3.28
N VAL A 53 -13.59 3.56 2.28
CA VAL A 53 -13.26 2.36 1.50
C VAL A 53 -11.96 2.58 0.73
N ALA A 54 -11.78 3.75 0.14
CA ALA A 54 -10.57 4.10 -0.59
C ALA A 54 -9.31 4.03 0.29
N LEU A 55 -9.35 4.72 1.44
CA LEU A 55 -8.24 4.74 2.39
C LEU A 55 -8.02 3.36 3.04
N GLY A 56 -9.09 2.63 3.35
CA GLY A 56 -9.03 1.32 3.98
C GLY A 56 -8.39 0.27 3.07
N VAL A 57 -8.81 0.18 1.82
CA VAL A 57 -8.22 -0.75 0.83
C VAL A 57 -6.75 -0.40 0.58
N SER A 58 -6.42 0.89 0.46
CA SER A 58 -5.02 1.32 0.32
C SER A 58 -4.17 0.92 1.52
N ALA A 59 -4.66 1.11 2.75
CA ALA A 59 -3.94 0.73 3.97
C ALA A 59 -3.75 -0.79 4.09
N ILE A 60 -4.77 -1.58 3.75
CA ILE A 60 -4.70 -3.05 3.75
C ILE A 60 -3.67 -3.53 2.73
N ASN A 61 -3.70 -3.02 1.50
CA ASN A 61 -2.74 -3.44 0.49
C ASN A 61 -1.30 -3.07 0.86
N SER A 62 -1.08 -1.88 1.43
CA SER A 62 0.23 -1.49 1.99
C SER A 62 0.68 -2.38 3.13
N PHE A 63 -0.23 -2.88 3.96
CA PHE A 63 0.09 -3.77 5.08
C PHE A 63 0.47 -5.18 4.62
N PHE A 64 -0.24 -5.76 3.65
CA PHE A 64 -0.05 -7.15 3.23
C PHE A 64 1.01 -7.34 2.13
N PHE A 65 1.13 -6.42 1.18
CA PHE A 65 1.94 -6.64 -0.02
C PHE A 65 3.36 -6.06 0.04
N ALA A 66 3.76 -5.47 1.16
CA ALA A 66 5.08 -4.87 1.31
C ALA A 66 5.94 -5.62 2.36
N PRO A 67 6.56 -6.75 1.98
CA PRO A 67 7.49 -7.47 2.84
C PRO A 67 8.80 -6.67 2.97
N GLY A 68 8.85 -5.78 3.96
CA GLY A 68 10.05 -4.98 4.25
C GLY A 68 9.82 -3.65 4.96
N PHE A 69 8.59 -3.30 5.34
CA PHE A 69 8.34 -2.05 6.06
C PHE A 69 8.92 -2.05 7.48
N ASP A 70 9.42 -0.87 7.87
CA ASP A 70 9.75 -0.51 9.24
C ASP A 70 8.51 -0.68 10.14
N THR A 71 8.67 -1.26 11.34
CA THR A 71 7.58 -1.62 12.28
C THR A 71 6.64 -0.44 12.54
N LYS A 72 7.17 0.79 12.51
CA LYS A 72 6.41 2.04 12.68
C LYS A 72 5.33 2.24 11.62
N THR A 73 5.62 1.90 10.36
CA THR A 73 4.68 2.06 9.24
C THR A 73 3.57 1.01 9.32
N MET A 74 3.91 -0.20 9.76
CA MET A 74 2.97 -1.28 10.00
C MET A 74 1.97 -0.92 11.12
N ILE A 75 2.47 -0.35 12.21
CA ILE A 75 1.63 0.19 13.31
C ILE A 75 0.74 1.33 12.80
N GLY A 76 1.29 2.25 12.00
CA GLY A 76 0.53 3.34 11.41
C GLY A 76 -0.66 2.84 10.55
N CYS A 77 -0.43 1.85 9.69
CA CYS A 77 -1.50 1.25 8.88
C CYS A 77 -2.56 0.57 9.75
N ALA A 78 -2.16 -0.15 10.80
CA ALA A 78 -3.09 -0.79 11.73
C ALA A 78 -3.98 0.24 12.47
N VAL A 79 -3.40 1.37 12.91
CA VAL A 79 -4.14 2.47 13.54
C VAL A 79 -5.15 3.07 12.57
N VAL A 80 -4.75 3.31 11.31
CA VAL A 80 -5.64 3.84 10.27
C VAL A 80 -6.82 2.91 10.02
N ILE A 81 -6.57 1.60 9.90
CA ILE A 81 -7.64 0.59 9.72
C ILE A 81 -8.61 0.62 10.92
N LEU A 82 -8.08 0.68 12.14
CA LEU A 82 -8.89 0.73 13.36
C LEU A 82 -9.75 2.00 13.42
N VAL A 83 -9.19 3.16 13.08
CA VAL A 83 -9.92 4.44 13.03
C VAL A 83 -11.03 4.39 11.97
N ILE A 84 -10.76 3.85 10.78
CA ILE A 84 -11.78 3.69 9.72
C ILE A 84 -12.90 2.75 10.18
N TYR A 85 -12.55 1.62 10.82
CA TYR A 85 -13.54 0.70 11.35
C TYR A 85 -14.39 1.34 12.45
N ALA A 86 -13.77 2.01 13.42
CA ALA A 86 -14.48 2.70 14.49
C ALA A 86 -15.41 3.81 13.95
N THR A 87 -14.92 4.63 13.02
CA THR A 87 -15.70 5.72 12.42
C THR A 87 -16.89 5.21 11.61
N THR A 88 -16.74 4.12 10.85
CA THR A 88 -17.87 3.52 10.11
C THR A 88 -18.96 2.97 11.04
N VAL A 89 -18.57 2.34 12.16
CA VAL A 89 -19.50 1.86 13.20
C VAL A 89 -20.21 3.03 13.88
N LEU A 90 -19.47 4.05 14.33
CA LEU A 90 -20.00 5.26 14.95
C LEU A 90 -20.99 5.97 14.04
N MET A 91 -20.67 6.09 12.75
CA MET A 91 -21.52 6.77 11.78
C MET A 91 -22.82 6.01 11.49
N LYS A 92 -22.76 4.67 11.44
CA LYS A 92 -23.96 3.83 11.29
C LYS A 92 -24.88 3.94 12.52
N LEU A 93 -24.29 3.94 13.72
CA LEU A 93 -25.00 4.19 14.98
C LEU A 93 -25.63 5.58 15.00
N TRP A 94 -24.88 6.60 14.61
CA TRP A 94 -25.38 7.98 14.54
C TRP A 94 -26.57 8.10 13.58
N PHE A 95 -26.50 7.49 12.40
CA PHE A 95 -27.61 7.51 11.44
C PHE A 95 -28.85 6.80 11.99
N ALA A 96 -28.69 5.66 12.68
CA ALA A 96 -29.80 4.95 13.32
C ALA A 96 -30.46 5.81 14.42
N VAL A 97 -29.66 6.48 15.26
CA VAL A 97 -30.17 7.38 16.29
C VAL A 97 -30.85 8.61 15.67
N ALA A 98 -30.28 9.21 14.63
CA ALA A 98 -30.87 10.35 13.93
C ALA A 98 -32.21 10.00 13.28
N ALA A 99 -32.30 8.83 12.64
CA ALA A 99 -33.54 8.32 12.07
C ALA A 99 -34.62 8.12 13.16
N MET A 100 -34.25 7.54 14.31
CA MET A 100 -35.15 7.35 15.45
C MET A 100 -35.59 8.69 16.06
N LYS A 101 -34.68 9.65 16.21
CA LYS A 101 -35.04 11.00 16.69
C LYS A 101 -36.01 11.69 15.75
N MET A 102 -35.78 11.59 14.44
CA MET A 102 -36.67 12.18 13.43
C MET A 102 -38.04 11.49 13.39
N SER A 103 -38.11 10.16 13.59
CA SER A 103 -39.40 9.48 13.70
C SER A 103 -40.18 9.94 14.95
N VAL A 104 -39.51 10.00 16.11
CA VAL A 104 -40.14 10.48 17.35
C VAL A 104 -40.58 11.95 17.24
N LEU A 105 -39.77 12.81 16.63
CA LEU A 105 -40.15 14.22 16.40
C LEU A 105 -41.35 14.35 15.46
N LYS A 106 -41.44 13.49 14.44
CA LYS A 106 -42.62 13.41 13.56
C LYS A 106 -43.84 12.96 14.37
N ASP A 107 -43.71 11.92 15.19
CA ASP A 107 -44.79 11.39 16.02
C ASP A 107 -45.29 12.46 17.02
N MET A 108 -44.38 13.18 17.68
CA MET A 108 -44.74 14.28 18.59
C MET A 108 -45.43 15.45 17.87
N LYS A 109 -45.00 15.82 16.65
CA LYS A 109 -45.65 16.89 15.88
C LYS A 109 -47.04 16.48 15.42
N LEU A 110 -47.23 15.22 15.01
CA LEU A 110 -48.54 14.67 14.67
C LEU A 110 -49.47 14.63 15.89
N LEU A 111 -48.98 14.14 17.04
CA LEU A 111 -49.72 14.18 18.31
C LEU A 111 -50.12 15.60 18.72
N ARG A 112 -49.23 16.59 18.55
CA ARG A 112 -49.57 18.00 18.83
C ARG A 112 -50.65 18.53 17.91
N LEU A 113 -50.66 18.15 16.64
CA LEU A 113 -51.72 18.51 15.69
C LEU A 113 -53.04 17.81 16.05
N GLU A 114 -52.99 16.55 16.47
CA GLU A 114 -54.17 15.81 16.93
C GLU A 114 -54.75 16.40 18.22
N VAL A 115 -53.92 16.75 19.20
CA VAL A 115 -54.34 17.41 20.44
C VAL A 115 -54.88 18.81 20.17
N ALA A 116 -54.25 19.60 19.28
CA ALA A 116 -54.78 20.90 18.87
C ALA A 116 -56.15 20.75 18.19
N ARG A 117 -56.32 19.74 17.34
CA ARG A 117 -57.60 19.41 16.70
C ARG A 117 -58.67 18.99 17.71
N LEU A 118 -58.30 18.17 18.71
CA LEU A 118 -59.20 17.76 19.79
C LEU A 118 -59.58 18.94 20.70
N ALA A 119 -58.64 19.86 20.97
CA ALA A 119 -58.89 21.07 21.74
C ALA A 119 -59.80 22.06 20.99
N GLU A 120 -59.66 22.18 19.67
CA GLU A 120 -60.55 22.96 18.81
C GLU A 120 -61.93 22.28 18.62
N ALA A 121 -61.99 20.95 18.74
CA ALA A 121 -63.22 20.15 18.67
C ALA A 121 -64.01 20.06 19.99
N VAL A 122 -63.55 20.70 21.08
CA VAL A 122 -64.33 20.82 22.32
C VAL A 122 -65.57 21.68 22.03
N GLY A 123 -66.68 21.01 21.69
CA GLY A 123 -67.95 21.61 21.27
C GLY A 123 -68.62 20.96 20.05
N VAL A 124 -67.98 20.00 19.38
CA VAL A 124 -68.52 19.32 18.19
C VAL A 124 -68.76 17.82 18.48
N GLU A 125 -70.02 17.37 18.37
CA GLU A 125 -70.53 16.05 18.80
C GLU A 125 -70.00 14.81 18.04
N ARG A 126 -69.07 14.96 17.09
CA ARG A 126 -68.44 13.81 16.42
C ARG A 126 -66.95 14.05 16.21
N PRO A 127 -66.07 13.46 17.05
CA PRO A 127 -64.66 13.39 16.72
C PRO A 127 -64.52 12.48 15.49
N ALA A 128 -64.15 13.06 14.36
CA ALA A 128 -63.87 12.29 13.13
C ALA A 128 -62.77 11.26 13.40
N GLU A 129 -63.00 10.00 13.02
CA GLU A 129 -62.05 8.91 13.20
C GLU A 129 -60.68 9.21 12.56
N PRO A 130 -59.58 8.76 13.18
CA PRO A 130 -58.23 8.99 12.67
C PRO A 130 -57.97 8.15 11.41
N LEU A 131 -57.94 8.81 10.25
CA LEU A 131 -57.63 8.22 8.93
C LEU A 131 -56.13 7.96 8.70
N VAL A 132 -55.34 7.78 9.76
CA VAL A 132 -53.87 7.87 9.66
C VAL A 132 -53.25 6.52 9.32
N LYS A 133 -53.05 6.24 8.03
CA LYS A 133 -52.15 5.17 7.58
C LYS A 133 -50.70 5.63 7.74
N TYR A 134 -50.01 5.04 8.72
CA TYR A 134 -48.62 5.30 9.02
C TYR A 134 -47.70 4.89 7.86
N GLU A 135 -47.07 5.85 7.19
CA GLU A 135 -45.96 5.57 6.28
C GLU A 135 -44.61 5.85 6.98
N PRO A 136 -43.72 4.85 7.09
CA PRO A 136 -42.39 5.06 7.65
C PRO A 136 -41.61 6.03 6.77
N LEU A 137 -40.87 6.95 7.42
CA LEU A 137 -39.98 7.88 6.72
C LEU A 137 -38.97 7.08 5.89
N ARG A 138 -39.11 7.16 4.55
CA ARG A 138 -38.17 6.53 3.62
C ARG A 138 -37.05 7.51 3.28
N GLY A 139 -35.81 7.11 3.58
CA GLY A 139 -34.58 7.79 3.15
C GLY A 139 -34.35 7.66 1.63
N ALA A 140 -33.10 7.44 1.23
CA ALA A 140 -32.74 7.17 -0.15
C ALA A 140 -33.48 5.93 -0.70
N SER A 141 -33.76 5.95 -2.00
CA SER A 141 -34.44 4.82 -2.65
C SER A 141 -33.59 3.55 -2.59
N LYS A 142 -34.21 2.36 -2.65
CA LYS A 142 -33.48 1.08 -2.72
C LYS A 142 -32.47 1.04 -3.88
N ARG A 143 -32.80 1.69 -5.00
CA ARG A 143 -31.92 1.81 -6.19
C ARG A 143 -30.73 2.72 -5.92
N GLU A 144 -30.95 3.86 -5.26
CA GLU A 144 -29.88 4.79 -4.89
C GLU A 144 -28.89 4.14 -3.92
N ARG A 145 -29.37 3.40 -2.91
CA ARG A 145 -28.51 2.61 -2.01
C ARG A 145 -27.69 1.55 -2.75
N TRP A 146 -28.31 0.86 -3.71
CA TRP A 146 -27.62 -0.15 -4.51
C TRP A 146 -26.54 0.49 -5.41
N LEU A 147 -26.81 1.66 -5.99
CA LEU A 147 -25.82 2.42 -6.76
C LEU A 147 -24.63 2.84 -5.90
N TRP A 148 -24.86 3.32 -4.67
CA TRP A 148 -23.76 3.68 -3.76
C TRP A 148 -22.93 2.46 -3.35
N LEU A 149 -23.56 1.31 -3.10
CA LEU A 149 -22.84 0.06 -2.84
C LEU A 149 -22.00 -0.37 -4.05
N ALA A 150 -22.57 -0.31 -5.25
CA ALA A 150 -21.84 -0.61 -6.48
C ALA A 150 -20.65 0.34 -6.67
N ALA A 151 -20.83 1.65 -6.38
CA ALA A 151 -19.75 2.63 -6.41
C ALA A 151 -18.63 2.29 -5.41
N CYS A 152 -18.96 1.86 -4.19
CA CYS A 152 -17.96 1.40 -3.21
C CYS A 152 -17.17 0.20 -3.72
N VAL A 153 -17.82 -0.78 -4.35
CA VAL A 153 -17.16 -1.95 -4.92
C VAL A 153 -16.24 -1.55 -6.08
N VAL A 154 -16.69 -0.67 -6.98
CA VAL A 154 -15.88 -0.18 -8.10
C VAL A 154 -14.65 0.59 -7.60
N VAL A 155 -14.82 1.48 -6.61
CA VAL A 155 -13.72 2.22 -6.00
C VAL A 155 -12.74 1.27 -5.31
N ALA A 156 -13.23 0.27 -4.57
CA ALA A 156 -12.39 -0.75 -3.95
C ALA A 156 -11.58 -1.53 -4.99
N MET A 157 -12.20 -1.95 -6.10
CA MET A 157 -11.50 -2.65 -7.19
C MET A 157 -10.47 -1.75 -7.87
N ALA A 158 -10.82 -0.49 -8.18
CA ALA A 158 -9.92 0.46 -8.82
C ALA A 158 -8.68 0.74 -7.95
N ILE A 159 -8.90 1.00 -6.66
CA ILE A 159 -7.80 1.27 -5.72
C ILE A 159 -7.01 0.01 -5.44
N SER A 160 -7.65 -1.14 -5.31
CA SER A 160 -6.95 -2.41 -5.13
C SER A 160 -6.07 -2.75 -6.34
N SER A 161 -6.58 -2.53 -7.56
CA SER A 161 -5.80 -2.71 -8.78
C SER A 161 -4.64 -1.72 -8.87
N TRP A 162 -4.87 -0.44 -8.56
CA TRP A 162 -3.84 0.59 -8.62
C TRP A 162 -2.74 0.36 -7.57
N THR A 163 -3.15 0.18 -6.30
CA THR A 163 -2.21 -0.09 -5.21
C THR A 163 -1.56 -1.46 -5.34
N GLY A 164 -2.26 -2.47 -5.87
CA GLY A 164 -1.69 -3.79 -6.17
C GLY A 164 -0.63 -3.74 -7.28
N GLN A 165 -0.80 -2.90 -8.30
CA GLN A 165 0.25 -2.66 -9.30
C GLN A 165 1.44 -1.87 -8.73
N GLU A 166 1.18 -0.89 -7.87
CA GLU A 166 2.22 -0.03 -7.28
C GLU A 166 2.97 -0.67 -6.10
N LEU A 167 2.38 -1.65 -5.43
CA LEU A 167 2.93 -2.32 -4.22
C LEU A 167 3.20 -3.82 -4.41
N GLY A 168 2.52 -4.48 -5.36
CA GLY A 168 2.62 -5.93 -5.60
C GLY A 168 3.77 -6.34 -6.55
N GLY A 169 4.74 -5.46 -6.79
CA GLY A 169 5.72 -5.61 -7.86
C GLY A 169 6.90 -6.57 -7.63
N ALA A 170 7.00 -7.28 -6.50
CA ALA A 170 8.24 -8.02 -6.22
C ALA A 170 8.04 -9.42 -5.62
N SER A 171 7.43 -10.31 -6.41
CA SER A 171 7.91 -11.69 -6.46
C SER A 171 8.92 -11.79 -7.60
N GLY A 172 10.21 -11.64 -7.29
CA GLY A 172 11.25 -11.76 -8.30
C GLY A 172 12.58 -12.13 -7.67
N LYS A 173 13.39 -12.82 -8.47
CA LYS A 173 14.67 -13.37 -8.06
C LYS A 173 15.70 -12.26 -8.06
N VAL A 174 16.61 -12.27 -7.09
CA VAL A 174 17.80 -11.43 -7.14
C VAL A 174 18.84 -12.16 -7.98
N VAL A 175 19.42 -11.45 -8.94
CA VAL A 175 20.48 -11.97 -9.80
C VAL A 175 21.74 -11.17 -9.51
N ASP A 176 22.74 -11.86 -8.96
CA ASP A 176 24.05 -11.30 -8.67
C ASP A 176 25.09 -11.95 -9.60
N ALA A 177 25.63 -11.18 -10.54
CA ALA A 177 26.72 -11.61 -11.40
C ALA A 177 28.02 -10.93 -10.93
N THR A 178 28.94 -11.70 -10.37
CA THR A 178 30.22 -11.22 -9.84
C THR A 178 31.38 -11.73 -10.67
N THR A 179 32.25 -10.83 -11.11
CA THR A 179 33.54 -11.14 -11.72
C THR A 179 34.66 -10.60 -10.83
N VAL A 180 35.50 -11.49 -10.33
CA VAL A 180 36.70 -11.17 -9.56
C VAL A 180 37.91 -11.34 -10.47
N THR A 181 38.72 -10.29 -10.61
CA THR A 181 39.97 -10.34 -11.36
C THR A 181 41.13 -10.21 -10.39
N LEU A 182 41.91 -11.28 -10.25
CA LEU A 182 43.10 -11.30 -9.41
C LEU A 182 44.32 -10.79 -10.19
N ALA A 183 45.17 -10.05 -9.48
CA ALA A 183 46.46 -9.58 -9.97
C ALA A 183 47.61 -10.38 -9.35
N ALA A 184 48.79 -10.28 -9.95
CA ALA A 184 49.97 -11.03 -9.54
C ALA A 184 50.53 -10.58 -8.17
N ASP A 185 50.19 -9.37 -7.73
CA ASP A 185 50.55 -8.80 -6.42
C ASP A 185 49.61 -9.22 -5.29
N GLY A 186 48.56 -10.01 -5.59
CA GLY A 186 47.54 -10.42 -4.63
C GLY A 186 46.40 -9.41 -4.45
N SER A 187 46.38 -8.31 -5.21
CA SER A 187 45.23 -7.41 -5.27
C SER A 187 44.10 -8.02 -6.10
N ALA A 188 42.87 -7.58 -5.86
CA ALA A 188 41.70 -8.01 -6.61
C ALA A 188 40.80 -6.84 -6.98
N THR A 189 40.32 -6.86 -8.23
CA THR A 189 39.20 -6.02 -8.67
C THR A 189 37.95 -6.89 -8.76
N THR A 190 36.92 -6.53 -8.02
CA THR A 190 35.63 -7.22 -8.05
C THR A 190 34.59 -6.33 -8.67
N VAL A 191 33.91 -6.83 -9.70
CA VAL A 191 32.76 -6.19 -10.33
C VAL A 191 31.55 -7.05 -10.05
N THR A 192 30.52 -6.50 -9.41
CA THR A 192 29.26 -7.19 -9.15
C THR A 192 28.14 -6.42 -9.81
N GLU A 193 27.46 -7.03 -10.77
CA GLU A 193 26.22 -6.55 -11.34
C GLU A 193 25.06 -7.11 -10.51
N ILE A 194 24.21 -6.20 -10.04
CA ILE A 194 23.12 -6.52 -9.12
C ILE A 194 21.83 -6.14 -9.81
N GLU A 195 20.94 -7.12 -9.93
CA GLU A 195 19.59 -6.93 -10.43
C GLU A 195 18.58 -7.54 -9.47
N HIS A 196 17.63 -6.74 -9.00
CA HIS A 196 16.51 -7.25 -8.22
C HIS A 196 15.25 -6.42 -8.41
N PRO A 197 14.05 -7.01 -8.25
CA PRO A 197 12.82 -6.22 -8.25
C PRO A 197 12.82 -5.22 -7.08
N TYR A 198 12.21 -4.05 -7.28
CA TYR A 198 11.93 -3.13 -6.18
C TYR A 198 10.43 -3.07 -5.92
N TYR A 199 10.06 -3.03 -4.63
CA TYR A 199 8.67 -3.23 -4.19
C TYR A 199 7.69 -2.12 -4.62
N SER A 200 8.15 -0.88 -4.76
CA SER A 200 7.28 0.25 -5.15
C SER A 200 8.09 1.47 -5.54
N ARG A 201 7.75 2.16 -6.64
CA ARG A 201 8.41 3.41 -7.07
C ARG A 201 8.24 4.54 -6.03
N LEU A 202 7.16 4.50 -5.25
CA LEU A 202 6.82 5.53 -4.26
C LEU A 202 7.59 5.36 -2.93
N LEU A 203 8.05 4.15 -2.62
CA LEU A 203 8.58 3.79 -1.31
C LEU A 203 9.98 3.18 -1.38
N VAL A 204 10.66 3.25 -2.54
CA VAL A 204 12.04 2.77 -2.62
C VAL A 204 12.94 3.61 -1.74
N SER A 205 13.69 2.96 -0.84
CA SER A 205 14.82 3.61 -0.20
C SER A 205 15.82 4.04 -1.26
N ARG A 206 15.97 5.36 -1.44
CA ARG A 206 16.95 5.93 -2.36
C ARG A 206 18.37 5.92 -1.78
N GLN A 207 18.55 5.41 -0.57
CA GLN A 207 19.86 5.32 0.06
C GLN A 207 20.05 3.98 0.74
N PHE A 208 21.27 3.46 0.70
CA PHE A 208 21.65 2.29 1.48
C PHE A 208 23.09 2.41 1.98
N PRO A 209 23.39 1.89 3.19
CA PRO A 209 24.74 1.80 3.68
C PRO A 209 25.44 0.57 3.11
N PHE A 210 26.69 0.71 2.72
CA PHE A 210 27.60 -0.38 2.39
C PHE A 210 28.85 -0.30 3.26
N PHE A 211 29.30 -1.43 3.81
CA PHE A 211 30.45 -1.49 4.70
C PHE A 211 31.60 -2.20 4.02
N ALA A 212 32.79 -1.61 4.08
CA ALA A 212 33.98 -2.16 3.48
C ALA A 212 35.21 -2.06 4.39
N PRO A 213 36.18 -2.97 4.27
CA PRO A 213 37.47 -2.84 4.94
C PRO A 213 38.17 -1.53 4.57
N LYS A 214 38.91 -0.96 5.53
CA LYS A 214 39.70 0.26 5.29
C LYS A 214 40.70 0.05 4.14
N GLY A 215 40.82 1.06 3.27
CA GLY A 215 41.70 1.01 2.09
C GLY A 215 41.08 0.39 0.84
N THR A 216 39.86 -0.18 0.92
CA THR A 216 39.12 -0.65 -0.25
C THR A 216 38.58 0.55 -1.04
N ARG A 217 38.88 0.66 -2.32
CA ARG A 217 38.25 1.67 -3.19
C ARG A 217 36.96 1.10 -3.76
N ILE A 218 35.86 1.82 -3.61
CA ILE A 218 34.54 1.36 -4.04
C ILE A 218 33.87 2.41 -4.90
N ARG A 219 33.29 1.94 -6.00
CA ARG A 219 32.44 2.72 -6.90
C ARG A 219 31.14 1.97 -7.12
N PHE A 220 30.06 2.72 -7.25
CA PHE A 220 28.76 2.18 -7.67
C PHE A 220 28.36 2.90 -8.95
N LEU A 221 27.92 2.14 -9.95
CA LEU A 221 27.56 2.67 -11.26
C LEU A 221 26.07 2.45 -11.52
N ASP A 222 25.43 3.42 -12.14
CA ASP A 222 24.09 3.26 -12.72
C ASP A 222 24.14 2.36 -13.98
N PRO A 223 22.99 1.94 -14.54
CA PRO A 223 22.94 1.11 -15.75
C PRO A 223 23.56 1.75 -16.99
N TRP A 224 23.87 3.05 -16.96
CA TRP A 224 24.53 3.78 -18.05
C TRP A 224 26.03 3.98 -17.78
N GLY A 225 26.57 3.38 -16.71
CA GLY A 225 27.98 3.45 -16.35
C GLY A 225 28.40 4.72 -15.62
N ARG A 226 27.45 5.54 -15.14
CA ARG A 226 27.76 6.78 -14.41
C ARG A 226 27.86 6.50 -12.91
N ASP A 227 28.82 7.15 -12.26
CA ASP A 227 29.02 7.00 -10.81
C ASP A 227 27.79 7.49 -10.02
N LEU A 228 27.33 6.64 -9.11
CA LEU A 228 26.32 6.99 -8.12
C LEU A 228 26.94 7.85 -7.01
N PRO A 229 26.23 8.84 -6.46
CA PRO A 229 26.74 9.65 -5.35
C PRO A 229 26.98 8.79 -4.10
N ILE A 230 28.18 8.92 -3.52
CA ILE A 230 28.60 8.20 -2.31
C ILE A 230 29.08 9.21 -1.28
N LYS A 231 28.54 9.11 -0.06
CA LYS A 231 29.10 9.78 1.12
C LYS A 231 29.88 8.76 1.94
N VAL A 232 31.17 8.98 2.11
CA VAL A 232 32.05 8.09 2.88
C VAL A 232 32.15 8.59 4.32
N ILE A 233 31.89 7.69 5.26
CA ILE A 233 32.01 7.94 6.70
C ILE A 233 33.03 6.94 7.24
N GLU A 234 34.17 7.43 7.71
CA GLU A 234 35.16 6.57 8.36
C GLU A 234 34.62 6.07 9.70
N THR A 235 34.60 4.75 9.89
CA THR A 235 34.07 4.10 11.09
C THR A 235 35.09 3.09 11.61
N GLY A 236 36.08 3.57 12.37
CA GLY A 236 37.12 2.71 12.96
C GLY A 236 37.85 1.84 11.92
N GLY A 237 37.77 0.51 12.07
CA GLY A 237 38.40 -0.47 11.17
C GLY A 237 37.70 -0.65 9.81
N HIS A 238 36.55 -0.01 9.59
CA HIS A 238 35.77 -0.08 8.36
C HIS A 238 35.44 1.32 7.81
N THR A 239 35.01 1.33 6.56
CA THR A 239 34.44 2.51 5.91
C THR A 239 32.98 2.24 5.60
N ARG A 240 32.11 3.17 5.99
CA ARG A 240 30.69 3.15 5.66
C ARG A 240 30.46 4.06 4.46
N HIS A 241 29.97 3.49 3.38
CA HIS A 241 29.60 4.19 2.15
C HIS A 241 28.08 4.34 2.13
N GLU A 242 27.58 5.56 2.28
CA GLU A 242 26.16 5.86 2.07
C GLU A 242 25.95 6.16 0.59
N VAL A 243 25.41 5.18 -0.13
CA VAL A 243 25.17 5.26 -1.57
C VAL A 243 23.80 5.86 -1.81
N THR A 244 23.71 6.84 -2.71
CA THR A 244 22.44 7.41 -3.16
C THR A 244 22.07 6.86 -4.54
N LEU A 245 20.93 6.19 -4.62
CA LEU A 245 20.35 5.68 -5.86
C LEU A 245 19.67 6.81 -6.62
N THR A 246 19.97 6.90 -7.92
CA THR A 246 19.38 7.86 -8.85
C THR A 246 18.26 7.21 -9.67
N ASP A 247 17.40 8.01 -10.30
CA ASP A 247 16.27 7.49 -11.11
C ASP A 247 16.65 6.44 -12.18
N PRO A 248 17.79 6.54 -12.91
CA PRO A 248 18.22 5.55 -13.90
C PRO A 248 18.41 4.12 -13.36
N VAL A 249 18.68 3.96 -12.07
CA VAL A 249 18.79 2.64 -11.42
C VAL A 249 17.44 1.91 -11.44
N PHE A 250 16.34 2.65 -11.53
CA PHE A 250 14.97 2.15 -11.50
C PHE A 250 14.38 2.10 -12.91
N ALA A 251 14.37 0.92 -13.52
CA ALA A 251 13.81 0.72 -14.85
C ALA A 251 12.93 -0.53 -14.89
N ASN A 252 11.74 -0.42 -15.47
CA ASN A 252 10.85 -1.56 -15.74
C ASN A 252 10.55 -2.45 -14.51
N GLY A 253 10.42 -1.85 -13.32
CA GLY A 253 10.15 -2.60 -12.07
C GLY A 253 11.40 -3.27 -11.45
N MET A 254 12.57 -3.10 -12.07
CA MET A 254 13.84 -3.65 -11.61
C MET A 254 14.79 -2.54 -11.14
N MET A 255 15.52 -2.83 -10.08
CA MET A 255 16.66 -2.05 -9.60
C MET A 255 17.91 -2.69 -10.18
N ARG A 256 18.71 -1.91 -10.92
CA ARG A 256 19.94 -2.37 -11.56
C ARG A 256 21.07 -1.42 -11.28
N TYR A 257 22.18 -1.94 -10.78
CA TYR A 257 23.40 -1.18 -10.58
C TYR A 257 24.60 -2.11 -10.52
N SER A 258 25.78 -1.55 -10.77
CA SER A 258 27.05 -2.30 -10.68
C SER A 258 27.88 -1.77 -9.53
N ARG A 259 28.54 -2.66 -8.80
CA ARG A 259 29.50 -2.34 -7.75
C ARG A 259 30.89 -2.74 -8.22
N ILE A 260 31.83 -1.81 -8.14
CA ILE A 260 33.25 -2.07 -8.38
C ILE A 260 33.99 -1.87 -7.06
N SER A 261 34.75 -2.87 -6.64
CA SER A 261 35.61 -2.77 -5.47
C SER A 261 37.04 -3.23 -5.78
N GLU A 262 38.02 -2.43 -5.39
CA GLU A 262 39.45 -2.73 -5.49
C GLU A 262 40.00 -2.97 -4.09
N THR A 263 40.49 -4.19 -3.86
CA THR A 263 41.05 -4.62 -2.58
C THR A 263 42.54 -4.92 -2.76
N PRO A 264 43.45 -4.13 -2.17
CA PRO A 264 44.90 -4.27 -2.41
C PRO A 264 45.52 -5.53 -1.82
N SER A 265 44.90 -6.14 -0.79
CA SER A 265 45.40 -7.36 -0.15
C SER A 265 44.29 -8.40 -0.08
N ALA A 266 43.82 -8.83 -1.26
CA ALA A 266 42.68 -9.75 -1.38
C ALA A 266 43.07 -11.22 -1.26
N ALA A 267 44.25 -11.59 -1.78
CA ALA A 267 44.80 -12.93 -1.68
C ALA A 267 46.03 -12.95 -0.75
N THR A 268 46.24 -14.07 -0.06
CA THR A 268 47.40 -14.28 0.81
C THR A 268 48.33 -15.34 0.23
N ARG A 269 49.65 -15.13 0.27
CA ARG A 269 50.66 -16.10 -0.19
C ARG A 269 51.23 -16.88 1.00
N GLN A 270 51.20 -18.21 0.91
CA GLN A 270 51.85 -19.13 1.86
C GLN A 270 52.53 -20.24 1.06
N ASP A 271 53.80 -20.51 1.34
CA ASP A 271 54.59 -21.59 0.72
C ASP A 271 54.52 -21.62 -0.81
N GLY A 272 54.56 -20.44 -1.45
CA GLY A 272 54.48 -20.30 -2.92
C GLY A 272 53.07 -20.30 -3.51
N VAL A 273 52.06 -20.70 -2.73
CA VAL A 273 50.65 -20.77 -3.15
C VAL A 273 49.89 -19.53 -2.71
N TRP A 274 49.16 -18.92 -3.63
CA TRP A 274 48.23 -17.83 -3.33
C TRP A 274 46.86 -18.39 -3.02
N THR A 275 46.21 -17.84 -1.99
CA THR A 275 44.87 -18.22 -1.55
C THR A 275 43.97 -17.00 -1.56
N TYR A 276 42.94 -17.01 -2.41
CA TYR A 276 41.85 -16.06 -2.39
C TYR A 276 40.65 -16.68 -1.69
N LYS A 277 40.12 -16.01 -0.66
CA LYS A 277 38.94 -16.44 0.08
C LYS A 277 37.93 -15.32 0.13
N ASN A 278 36.67 -15.67 -0.08
CA ASN A 278 35.58 -14.72 0.04
C ASN A 278 34.31 -15.45 0.48
N ASP A 279 33.39 -14.70 1.07
CA ASP A 279 32.11 -15.20 1.51
C ASP A 279 31.02 -14.16 1.31
N ILE A 280 29.87 -14.64 0.88
CA ILE A 280 28.72 -13.80 0.58
C ILE A 280 27.53 -14.32 1.39
N MET A 281 26.91 -13.42 2.16
CA MET A 281 25.66 -13.70 2.87
C MET A 281 24.50 -13.06 2.11
N TYR A 282 23.52 -13.87 1.73
CA TYR A 282 22.41 -13.42 0.91
C TYR A 282 21.23 -12.96 1.76
N SER A 283 20.61 -11.84 1.41
CA SER A 283 19.60 -11.17 2.24
C SER A 283 18.15 -11.31 1.75
N LYS A 284 17.95 -11.86 0.55
CA LYS A 284 16.63 -11.96 -0.11
C LYS A 284 16.11 -13.39 -0.13
N PRO A 285 14.80 -13.62 -0.34
CA PRO A 285 14.22 -14.96 -0.32
C PRO A 285 14.87 -15.92 -1.34
N GLU A 286 15.05 -15.49 -2.59
CA GLU A 286 15.69 -16.31 -3.63
C GLU A 286 16.79 -15.49 -4.33
N ASN A 287 18.03 -15.96 -4.24
CA ASN A 287 19.21 -15.29 -4.79
C ASN A 287 19.92 -16.24 -5.75
N TRP A 288 20.02 -15.83 -7.00
CA TRP A 288 20.72 -16.52 -8.07
C TRP A 288 22.07 -15.84 -8.23
N PHE A 289 23.15 -16.59 -8.10
CA PHE A 289 24.48 -16.03 -8.20
C PHE A 289 25.30 -16.73 -9.27
N THR A 290 26.11 -15.93 -9.96
CA THR A 290 27.21 -16.40 -10.79
C THR A 290 28.46 -15.67 -10.34
N ILE A 291 29.48 -16.39 -9.87
CA ILE A 291 30.75 -15.84 -9.44
C ILE A 291 31.83 -16.39 -10.36
N THR A 292 32.56 -15.52 -11.04
CA THR A 292 33.67 -15.89 -11.92
C THR A 292 34.96 -15.31 -11.36
N VAL A 293 35.91 -16.15 -11.00
CA VAL A 293 37.23 -15.76 -10.50
C VAL A 293 38.25 -15.95 -11.61
N CYS A 294 38.77 -14.84 -12.14
CA CYS A 294 39.83 -14.81 -13.14
C CYS A 294 41.17 -14.72 -12.42
N LEU A 295 41.99 -15.75 -12.58
CA LEU A 295 43.34 -15.79 -12.02
C LEU A 295 44.29 -14.79 -12.73
N PRO A 296 45.46 -14.50 -12.13
CA PRO A 296 46.49 -13.74 -12.83
C PRO A 296 46.96 -14.47 -14.09
N LYS A 297 47.45 -13.73 -15.09
CA LYS A 297 47.96 -14.33 -16.33
C LYS A 297 49.12 -15.29 -16.03
N GLY A 298 49.06 -16.50 -16.60
CA GLY A 298 50.07 -17.55 -16.37
C GLY A 298 49.97 -18.24 -15.00
N ALA A 299 48.95 -17.95 -14.20
CA ALA A 299 48.70 -18.68 -12.96
C ALA A 299 48.12 -20.07 -13.27
N LYS A 300 48.48 -21.08 -12.47
CA LYS A 300 47.87 -22.40 -12.49
C LYS A 300 46.94 -22.56 -11.31
N LEU A 301 45.73 -23.06 -11.56
CA LEU A 301 44.79 -23.43 -10.50
C LEU A 301 45.33 -24.65 -9.75
N VAL A 302 45.45 -24.55 -8.43
CA VAL A 302 45.84 -25.66 -7.54
C VAL A 302 44.59 -26.35 -7.02
N SER A 303 43.65 -25.58 -6.46
CA SER A 303 42.36 -26.09 -6.02
C SER A 303 41.31 -25.00 -5.91
N ALA A 304 40.04 -25.38 -6.01
CA ALA A 304 38.90 -24.52 -5.75
C ALA A 304 37.87 -25.27 -4.89
N GLU A 305 37.41 -24.62 -3.83
CA GLU A 305 36.42 -25.15 -2.89
C GLU A 305 35.27 -24.15 -2.74
N PRO A 306 33.99 -24.56 -2.90
CA PRO A 306 33.53 -25.87 -3.38
C PRO A 306 33.98 -26.13 -4.82
N SER A 307 33.76 -27.33 -5.36
CA SER A 307 34.11 -27.63 -6.75
C SER A 307 33.42 -26.63 -7.70
N PRO A 308 34.15 -26.04 -8.66
CA PRO A 308 33.58 -25.07 -9.57
C PRO A 308 32.60 -25.72 -10.53
N SER A 309 31.61 -24.95 -10.96
CA SER A 309 30.63 -25.36 -11.97
C SER A 309 31.25 -25.43 -13.36
N LEU A 310 32.23 -24.56 -13.64
CA LEU A 310 32.94 -24.49 -14.91
C LEU A 310 34.35 -23.92 -14.71
N GLU A 311 35.31 -24.47 -15.44
CA GLU A 311 36.67 -23.93 -15.59
C GLU A 311 36.93 -23.69 -17.07
N PHE A 312 37.44 -22.51 -17.42
CA PHE A 312 37.69 -22.12 -18.80
C PHE A 312 38.80 -21.06 -18.88
N GLU A 313 39.33 -20.82 -20.08
CA GLU A 313 40.26 -19.72 -20.32
C GLU A 313 39.52 -18.49 -20.87
N GLN A 314 39.84 -17.31 -20.33
CA GLN A 314 39.33 -16.03 -20.78
C GLN A 314 40.46 -14.99 -20.79
N ASP A 315 40.70 -14.34 -21.94
CA ASP A 315 41.72 -13.30 -22.10
C ASP A 315 43.15 -13.71 -21.65
N GLY A 316 43.48 -15.00 -21.83
CA GLY A 316 44.76 -15.59 -21.39
C GLY A 316 44.88 -15.78 -19.88
N ARG A 317 43.75 -15.86 -19.18
CA ARG A 317 43.66 -16.15 -17.74
C ARG A 317 42.80 -17.39 -17.55
N THR A 318 43.19 -18.26 -16.62
CA THR A 318 42.31 -19.32 -16.12
C THR A 318 41.18 -18.68 -15.31
N ALA A 319 39.94 -19.00 -15.65
CA ALA A 319 38.74 -18.52 -14.99
C ALA A 319 37.97 -19.69 -14.38
N VAL A 320 37.53 -19.49 -13.14
CA VAL A 320 36.83 -20.48 -12.34
C VAL A 320 35.45 -19.94 -11.98
N GLN A 321 34.39 -20.67 -12.31
CA GLN A 321 33.02 -20.18 -12.15
C GLN A 321 32.21 -21.03 -11.18
N PHE A 322 31.52 -20.35 -10.27
CA PHE A 322 30.56 -20.91 -9.34
C PHE A 322 29.16 -20.40 -9.69
N ARG A 323 28.19 -21.29 -9.84
CA ARG A 323 26.78 -20.94 -10.02
C ARG A 323 25.91 -21.65 -9.01
N GLY A 324 24.84 -20.99 -8.59
CA GLY A 324 23.85 -21.63 -7.74
C GLY A 324 22.74 -20.71 -7.28
N THR A 325 21.89 -21.27 -6.44
CA THR A 325 20.78 -20.56 -5.79
C THR A 325 20.95 -20.65 -4.27
N ARG A 326 20.66 -19.55 -3.57
CA ARG A 326 20.68 -19.48 -2.10
C ARG A 326 19.44 -18.79 -1.56
N GLN A 327 18.98 -19.29 -0.42
CA GLN A 327 17.89 -18.70 0.34
C GLN A 327 18.39 -17.56 1.23
N LYS A 328 17.45 -16.85 1.84
CA LYS A 328 17.74 -15.78 2.80
C LYS A 328 18.59 -16.30 3.97
N ASN A 329 19.61 -15.52 4.36
CA ASN A 329 20.57 -15.81 5.43
C ASN A 329 21.48 -17.01 5.18
N GLU A 330 21.45 -17.60 3.98
CA GLU A 330 22.43 -18.61 3.62
C GLU A 330 23.75 -17.95 3.20
N ARG A 331 24.86 -18.58 3.60
CA ARG A 331 26.21 -18.16 3.26
C ARG A 331 26.75 -19.02 2.13
N PHE A 332 27.39 -18.38 1.15
CA PHE A 332 28.25 -19.05 0.20
C PHE A 332 29.69 -18.61 0.44
N ALA A 333 30.50 -19.52 0.95
CA ALA A 333 31.93 -19.31 1.13
C ALA A 333 32.67 -20.10 0.04
N TYR A 334 33.69 -19.47 -0.55
CA TYR A 334 34.53 -20.11 -1.54
C TYR A 334 36.00 -19.72 -1.37
N SER A 335 36.88 -20.62 -1.79
CA SER A 335 38.32 -20.48 -1.73
C SER A 335 38.93 -20.93 -3.05
N VAL A 336 39.84 -20.14 -3.60
CA VAL A 336 40.59 -20.46 -4.82
C VAL A 336 42.08 -20.37 -4.50
N LYS A 337 42.79 -21.48 -4.71
CA LYS A 337 44.23 -21.59 -4.53
C LYS A 337 44.91 -21.68 -5.90
N TYR A 338 45.95 -20.88 -6.09
CA TYR A 338 46.68 -20.83 -7.36
C TYR A 338 48.17 -20.58 -7.16
N GLU A 339 48.96 -21.03 -8.12
CA GLU A 339 50.40 -20.80 -8.19
C GLU A 339 50.72 -19.88 -9.36
N LEU A 340 51.59 -18.89 -9.12
CA LEU A 340 52.16 -18.11 -10.20
C LEU A 340 53.39 -18.85 -10.71
N GLN A 341 53.47 -19.10 -12.03
CA GLN A 341 54.73 -19.54 -12.61
C GLN A 341 55.73 -18.41 -12.46
N GLU A 342 56.76 -18.61 -11.63
CA GLU A 342 57.89 -17.69 -11.55
C GLU A 342 58.53 -17.61 -12.94
N LYS A 343 58.72 -16.38 -13.43
CA LYS A 343 59.37 -16.12 -14.72
C LYS A 343 60.86 -16.35 -14.64
#